data_AF-A0A4S2MXS4-F1
#
_entry.id   AF-A0A4S2MXS4-F1
#
_cell.length_a   1.000
_cell.length_b   1.000
_cell.length_c   1.000
_cell.angle_alpha   90.00
_cell.angle_beta   90.00
_cell.angle_gamma   90.00
#
_symmetry.space_group_name_H-M   'P 1'
#
loop_
_entity.id
_entity.type
_entity.pdbx_description
1 polymer ?
#
loop_
_entity_poly.entity_id
_entity_poly.type
_entity_poly.pdbx_seq_one_letter_code
_entity_poly.pdbx_strand_id
1 'polypeptide(L)'
;MQGRWEQAEKEWRECGEEWGKANWAVCLLYQGKLKEAREVLEELIEEGKSWPAVVFNLATVYELCGDGSRKLKTELAEKVAKTGVQLSVATFKV
;
A
#
# COMPACT_ATOMS: atom_id res chain seq x y z
N MET A 1 -6.43 22.95 2.92
CA MET A 1 -6.15 22.43 1.57
C MET A 1 -7.09 21.28 1.31
N GLN A 2 -8.01 21.40 0.36
CA GLN A 2 -8.93 20.31 0.00
C GLN A 2 -8.25 19.51 -1.12
N GLY A 3 -7.82 18.28 -0.82
CA GLY A 3 -7.12 17.46 -1.80
C GLY A 3 -8.09 16.91 -2.85
N ARG A 4 -7.67 16.93 -4.13
CA ARG A 4 -8.44 16.37 -5.26
C ARG A 4 -8.31 14.83 -5.33
N TRP A 5 -8.51 14.16 -4.20
CA TRP A 5 -8.25 12.72 -4.07
C TRP A 5 -9.25 11.87 -4.86
N GLU A 6 -10.50 12.33 -4.98
CA GLU A 6 -11.53 11.64 -5.76
C GLU A 6 -11.22 11.64 -7.27
N GLN A 7 -10.66 12.73 -7.78
CA GLN A 7 -10.24 12.81 -9.18
C GLN A 7 -9.01 11.94 -9.42
N ALA A 8 -8.01 12.04 -8.54
CA ALA A 8 -6.80 11.23 -8.63
C ALA A 8 -7.11 9.73 -8.54
N GLU A 9 -8.05 9.33 -7.69
CA GLU A 9 -8.53 7.95 -7.60
C GLU A 9 -9.00 7.42 -8.97
N LYS A 10 -9.81 8.20 -9.70
CA LYS A 10 -10.31 7.78 -11.02
C LYS A 10 -9.18 7.62 -12.02
N GLU A 11 -8.30 8.62 -12.09
CA GLU A 11 -7.15 8.62 -13.01
C GLU A 11 -6.22 7.43 -12.75
N TRP A 12 -5.89 7.14 -11.48
CA TRP A 12 -5.03 6.02 -11.12
C TRP A 12 -5.67 4.65 -11.36
N ARG A 13 -6.98 4.54 -11.11
CA ARG A 13 -7.74 3.31 -11.35
C ARG A 13 -7.81 2.97 -12.84
N GLU A 14 -7.99 3.99 -13.69
CA GLU A 14 -8.06 3.81 -15.14
C GLU A 14 -6.69 3.49 -15.75
N CYS A 15 -5.59 3.97 -15.16
CA CYS A 15 -4.24 3.67 -15.63
C CYS A 15 -3.89 2.17 -15.52
N GLY A 16 -4.53 1.43 -14.61
CA GLY A 16 -4.50 -0.05 -14.54
C GLY A 16 -3.14 -0.71 -14.23
N GLU A 17 -2.04 0.05 -14.25
CA GLU A 17 -0.70 -0.46 -13.98
C GLU A 17 -0.46 -0.68 -12.48
N GLU A 18 0.46 -1.59 -12.17
CA GLU A 18 0.88 -1.99 -10.81
C GLU A 18 1.18 -0.80 -9.87
N TRP A 19 1.88 0.21 -10.39
CA TRP A 19 2.16 1.46 -9.66
C TRP A 19 0.94 2.36 -9.51
N GLY A 20 0.03 2.32 -10.48
CA GLY A 20 -1.26 3.02 -10.43
C GLY A 20 -2.16 2.46 -9.34
N LYS A 21 -2.26 1.13 -9.20
CA LYS A 21 -2.99 0.49 -8.09
C LYS A 21 -2.48 0.94 -6.72
N ALA A 22 -1.17 1.01 -6.53
CA ALA A 22 -0.58 1.47 -5.26
C ALA A 22 -0.93 2.93 -4.94
N ASN A 23 -0.90 3.82 -5.93
CA ASN A 23 -1.26 5.24 -5.75
C ASN A 23 -2.78 5.43 -5.57
N TRP A 24 -3.60 4.62 -6.23
CA TRP A 24 -5.03 4.58 -6.00
C TRP A 24 -5.35 4.20 -4.54
N ALA A 25 -4.70 3.18 -3.98
CA ALA A 25 -4.86 2.81 -2.58
C ALA A 25 -4.48 3.96 -1.62
N VAL A 26 -3.45 4.74 -1.94
CA VAL A 26 -3.09 5.95 -1.17
C VAL A 26 -4.19 7.00 -1.25
N CYS A 27 -4.81 7.21 -2.42
CA CYS A 27 -5.95 8.12 -2.56
C CYS A 27 -7.16 7.66 -1.72
N LEU A 28 -7.42 6.34 -1.67
CA LEU A 28 -8.45 5.75 -0.82
C LEU A 28 -8.16 6.01 0.66
N LEU A 29 -6.91 5.83 1.09
CA LEU A 29 -6.46 6.13 2.46
C LEU A 29 -6.68 7.60 2.83
N TYR A 30 -6.32 8.55 1.96
CA TYR A 30 -6.56 9.99 2.21
C TYR A 30 -8.03 10.38 2.25
N GLN A 31 -8.91 9.57 1.64
CA GLN A 31 -10.37 9.73 1.72
C GLN A 31 -10.98 9.04 2.95
N GLY A 32 -10.18 8.35 3.77
CA GLY A 32 -10.67 7.57 4.92
C GLY A 32 -11.28 6.21 4.56
N LYS A 33 -11.18 5.79 3.29
CA LYS A 33 -11.66 4.49 2.79
C LYS A 33 -10.63 3.39 3.10
N LEU A 34 -10.38 3.16 4.38
CA LEU A 34 -9.28 2.30 4.86
C LEU A 34 -9.46 0.83 4.47
N LYS A 35 -10.70 0.34 4.39
CA LYS A 35 -10.98 -1.04 4.01
C LYS A 35 -10.62 -1.29 2.54
N GLU A 36 -11.03 -0.40 1.66
CA GLU A 36 -10.75 -0.48 0.23
C GLU A 36 -9.25 -0.29 -0.04
N ALA A 37 -8.61 0.65 0.66
CA ALA A 37 -7.15 0.83 0.58
C ALA A 37 -6.41 -0.46 0.98
N ARG A 38 -6.88 -1.14 2.04
CA ARG A 38 -6.33 -2.42 2.49
C ARG A 38 -6.46 -3.50 1.42
N GLU A 39 -7.67 -3.69 0.88
CA GLU A 39 -7.95 -4.74 -0.11
C GLU A 39 -7.05 -4.61 -1.34
N VAL A 40 -6.89 -3.39 -1.88
CA VAL A 40 -6.03 -3.12 -3.04
C VAL A 40 -4.54 -3.43 -2.74
N LEU A 41 -4.06 -3.07 -1.55
CA LEU A 41 -2.66 -3.30 -1.17
C LEU A 41 -2.39 -4.78 -0.82
N GLU A 42 -3.35 -5.49 -0.23
CA GLU A 42 -3.25 -6.93 0.02
C GLU A 42 -3.22 -7.70 -1.30
N GLU A 43 -4.05 -7.33 -2.29
CA GLU A 43 -4.04 -7.91 -3.64
C GLU A 43 -2.65 -7.77 -4.29
N LEU A 44 -2.03 -6.58 -4.22
CA LEU A 44 -0.68 -6.36 -4.73
C LEU A 44 0.35 -7.28 -4.05
N ILE A 45 0.27 -7.47 -2.74
CA ILE A 45 1.16 -8.40 -2.02
C ILE A 45 0.95 -9.84 -2.48
N GLU A 46 -0.29 -10.29 -2.67
CA GLU A 46 -0.60 -11.64 -3.17
C GLU A 46 -0.12 -11.84 -4.63
N GLU A 47 -0.12 -10.78 -5.45
CA GLU A 47 0.47 -10.76 -6.79
C GLU A 47 2.02 -10.73 -6.78
N GLY A 48 2.66 -10.77 -5.61
CA GLY A 48 4.11 -10.75 -5.44
C GLY A 48 4.73 -9.35 -5.51
N LYS A 49 3.92 -8.29 -5.48
CA LYS A 49 4.36 -6.89 -5.61
C LYS A 49 4.81 -6.30 -4.27
N SER A 50 5.95 -6.79 -3.79
CA SER A 50 6.50 -6.47 -2.47
C SER A 50 7.50 -5.29 -2.44
N TRP A 51 7.38 -4.31 -3.34
CA TRP A 51 8.29 -3.15 -3.30
C TRP A 51 8.01 -2.25 -2.09
N PRO A 52 9.00 -1.46 -1.62
CA PRO A 52 8.92 -0.74 -0.33
C PRO A 52 7.66 0.11 -0.14
N ALA A 53 7.18 0.78 -1.19
CA ALA A 53 5.99 1.64 -1.11
C ALA A 53 4.71 0.84 -0.79
N VAL A 54 4.47 -0.32 -1.41
CA VAL A 54 3.29 -1.15 -1.11
C VAL A 54 3.35 -1.68 0.31
N VAL A 55 4.52 -2.19 0.74
CA VAL A 55 4.72 -2.71 2.10
C VAL A 55 4.50 -1.61 3.15
N PHE A 56 5.06 -0.42 2.93
CA PHE A 56 4.93 0.72 3.83
C PHE A 56 3.48 1.22 3.92
N ASN A 57 2.81 1.35 2.77
CA ASN A 57 1.43 1.82 2.71
C ASN A 57 0.48 0.82 3.38
N LEU A 58 0.68 -0.50 3.18
CA LEU A 58 -0.14 -1.52 3.81
C LEU A 58 0.08 -1.57 5.33
N ALA A 59 1.32 -1.44 5.78
CA ALA A 59 1.63 -1.33 7.21
C ALA A 59 0.95 -0.10 7.83
N THR A 60 0.92 1.03 7.11
CA THR A 60 0.21 2.24 7.56
C THR A 60 -1.29 2.00 7.67
N VAL A 61 -1.90 1.35 6.67
CA VAL A 61 -3.33 0.99 6.71
C VAL A 61 -3.64 0.06 7.90
N TYR A 62 -2.79 -0.93 8.18
CA TYR A 62 -2.97 -1.81 9.34
C TYR A 62 -2.92 -1.06 10.67
N GLU A 63 -2.08 -0.04 10.80
CA GLU A 63 -2.05 0.81 12.01
C GLU A 63 -3.31 1.67 12.16
N LEU A 64 -3.85 2.17 11.04
CA LEU A 64 -5.05 3.00 11.03
C LEU A 64 -6.34 2.19 11.24
N CYS A 65 -6.38 0.92 10.84
CA CYS A 65 -7.54 0.05 11.01
C CYS A 65 -7.73 -0.50 12.44
N GLY A 66 -6.82 -0.20 13.38
CA GLY A 66 -6.97 -0.51 14.80
C GLY A 66 -6.38 -1.86 15.23
N ASP A 67 -6.98 -2.47 16.27
CA ASP A 67 -6.40 -3.60 17.01
C ASP A 67 -5.95 -4.76 16.12
N GLY A 68 -4.80 -5.37 16.46
CA GLY A 68 -4.21 -6.46 15.69
C GLY A 68 -3.18 -6.02 14.64
N SER A 69 -2.90 -4.71 14.50
CA SER A 69 -1.90 -4.17 13.57
C SER A 69 -0.53 -4.85 13.71
N ARG A 70 -0.09 -5.14 14.94
CA ARG A 70 1.18 -5.86 15.19
C ARG A 70 1.20 -7.22 14.50
N LYS A 71 0.14 -8.02 14.67
CA LYS A 71 0.05 -9.37 14.09
C LYS A 71 0.07 -9.29 12.56
N LEU A 72 -0.74 -8.40 11.98
CA LEU A 72 -0.82 -8.22 10.54
C LEU A 72 0.50 -7.76 9.92
N LYS A 73 1.22 -6.84 10.57
CA LYS A 73 2.54 -6.41 10.13
C LYS A 73 3.59 -7.51 10.24
N THR A 74 3.53 -8.37 11.26
CA THR A 74 4.40 -9.55 11.36
C THR A 74 4.13 -10.52 10.22
N GLU A 75 2.86 -10.83 9.95
CA GLU A 75 2.46 -11.69 8.82
C GLU A 75 2.90 -11.11 7.47
N LEU A 76 2.76 -9.79 7.29
CA LEU A 76 3.25 -9.09 6.10
C LEU A 76 4.77 -9.22 5.95
N ALA A 77 5.54 -9.01 7.03
CA ALA A 77 6.99 -9.16 7.00
C ALA A 77 7.42 -10.59 6.64
N GLU A 78 6.74 -11.60 7.19
CA GLU A 78 6.98 -13.00 6.85
C GLU A 78 6.66 -13.32 5.39
N LYS A 79 5.58 -12.75 4.84
CA LYS A 79 5.24 -12.89 3.40
C LYS A 79 6.30 -12.25 2.51
N VAL A 80 6.70 -11.01 2.79
CA VAL A 80 7.72 -10.28 2.01
C VAL A 80 9.09 -10.97 2.09
N ALA A 81 9.46 -11.53 3.24
CA ALA A 81 10.72 -12.27 3.37
C ALA A 81 10.78 -13.49 2.42
N LYS A 82 9.63 -14.13 2.13
CA LYS A 82 9.54 -15.28 1.22
C LYS A 82 9.65 -14.89 -0.25
N THR A 83 9.41 -13.63 -0.63
CA THR A 83 9.49 -13.18 -2.03
C THR A 83 10.92 -12.88 -2.49
N GLY A 84 11.92 -12.99 -1.60
CA GLY A 84 13.33 -12.77 -1.94
C GLY A 84 13.70 -11.31 -2.21
N VAL A 85 12.76 -10.37 -2.01
CA VAL A 85 13.01 -8.94 -2.16
C VAL A 85 13.88 -8.47 -1.00
N GLN A 86 15.14 -8.17 -1.29
CA GLN A 86 15.92 -7.30 -0.42
C GLN A 86 15.26 -5.92 -0.45
N LEU A 87 14.63 -5.52 0.65
CA LEU A 87 14.28 -4.13 0.89
C LEU A 87 15.59 -3.35 1.02
N SER A 88 16.19 -2.96 -0.11
CA SER A 88 17.37 -2.12 -0.09
C SER A 88 16.92 -0.76 0.43
N VAL A 89 17.41 -0.40 1.61
CA VAL A 89 17.36 0.96 2.12
C VAL A 89 18.34 1.78 1.28
N ALA A 90 17.96 2.12 0.05
CA ALA A 90 18.70 3.02 -0.84
C ALA A 90 17.74 3.44 -1.97
N THR A 91 17.38 4.71 -2.17
CA THR A 91 18.28 5.87 -2.19
C THR A 91 17.44 7.14 -2.00
N PHE A 92 17.51 7.78 -0.83
CA PHE A 92 17.19 9.20 -0.74
C PHE A 92 18.46 9.94 -1.14
N LYS A 93 18.59 10.32 -2.41
CA LYS A 93 19.54 11.37 -2.77
C LYS A 93 18.92 12.68 -2.32
N VAL A 94 19.47 13.22 -1.24
CA VAL A 94 19.38 14.66 -0.91
C VAL A 94 19.99 15.48 -2.04
#